data_AF-A0A3D3H2N1-F1
#
_entry.id   AF-A0A3D3H2N1-F1
#
_cell.length_a   1.000
_cell.length_b   1.000
_cell.length_c   1.000
_cell.angle_alpha   90.00
_cell.angle_beta   90.00
_cell.angle_gamma   90.00
#
_symmetry.space_group_name_H-M   'P 1'
#
loop_
_entity.id
_entity.type
_entity.pdbx_description
1 polymer ?
#
loop_
_entity_poly.entity_id
_entity_poly.type
_entity_poly.pdbx_seq_one_letter_code
_entity_poly.pdbx_strand_id
1 'polypeptide(L)'
;MRGFVRPTSRSWTVTDVTVPGGFPDDIPADLFTAFDAYERAILANDLDALDAAFAPGEGTIRADGAGLLVGHDAISAFRVTRGGVAPRTIERLEYRPLGPDIALLVAESRFHGGGRGIQTQVWQRIDGQWLITAAHVTPRTPAFDRSIWRSVGDPLWQGAWEGPLAGLTVAVKDLFALTGFRIGAGNPTYLREARAEKTTAPALADLIRAGASVRGLARTDEFAYSIAGDNAHYGTPPNAALPGALPGGSSSGAASAVALGQADVGLATDTAGSIRVPASYQGLWGLRTTHGLVPRQGVLPLAQSFDTVGWLTRDGATLQRVAEWCLSYDGSDSTESVYGESGDDLPWRFLVPDEVVDAADAATREVFDSLVARLAASDDPPRLGR
;
A
#
# COMPACT_ATOMS: atom_id res chain seq x y z
N MET A 1 34.96 49.40 19.80
CA MET A 1 34.21 49.23 18.54
C MET A 1 34.92 48.18 17.71
N ARG A 2 34.47 46.92 17.76
CA ARG A 2 35.03 45.80 17.00
C ARG A 2 34.27 45.69 15.68
N GLY A 3 34.99 45.83 14.57
CA GLY A 3 34.44 45.63 13.22
C GLY A 3 34.17 44.14 12.98
N PHE A 4 32.92 43.82 12.68
CA PHE A 4 32.50 42.48 12.26
C PHE A 4 32.72 42.38 10.75
N VAL A 5 33.82 41.74 10.34
CA VAL A 5 34.01 41.35 8.95
C VAL A 5 33.15 40.10 8.74
N ARG A 6 32.06 40.24 7.95
CA ARG A 6 31.29 39.08 7.48
C ARG A 6 32.19 38.22 6.58
N PRO A 7 32.24 36.89 6.75
CA PRO A 7 32.81 36.03 5.73
C PRO A 7 31.94 36.14 4.49
N THR A 8 32.57 36.36 3.35
CA THR A 8 31.94 36.34 2.03
C THR A 8 31.29 34.97 1.79
N SER A 9 29.97 34.94 1.65
CA SER A 9 29.24 33.76 1.17
C SER A 9 29.74 33.41 -0.23
N ARG A 10 30.45 32.29 -0.38
CA ARG A 10 30.75 31.74 -1.71
C ARG A 10 29.47 31.09 -2.23
N SER A 11 28.83 31.75 -3.19
CA SER A 11 27.75 31.17 -3.97
C SER A 11 28.35 30.13 -4.92
N TRP A 12 28.14 28.84 -4.61
CA TRP A 12 28.41 27.77 -5.56
C TRP A 12 27.18 27.60 -6.45
N THR A 13 27.32 27.99 -7.72
CA THR A 13 26.38 27.61 -8.78
C THR A 13 27.13 26.69 -9.73
N VAL A 14 26.82 25.40 -9.67
CA VAL A 14 27.03 24.47 -10.78
C VAL A 14 25.72 23.71 -10.94
N THR A 15 24.97 24.13 -11.96
CA THR A 15 23.79 23.52 -12.62
C THR A 15 22.92 22.54 -11.82
N ASP A 16 21.75 23.07 -11.42
CA ASP A 16 20.47 22.42 -11.05
C ASP A 16 20.28 21.81 -9.66
N VAL A 17 21.21 22.03 -8.72
CA VAL A 17 20.98 21.74 -7.29
C VAL A 17 20.87 23.03 -6.47
N THR A 18 19.64 23.54 -6.30
CA THR A 18 19.37 24.71 -5.44
C THR A 18 19.06 24.27 -4.01
N VAL A 19 20.02 24.43 -3.08
CA VAL A 19 19.81 24.24 -1.64
C VAL A 19 19.46 25.58 -0.97
N PRO A 20 18.22 25.79 -0.51
CA PRO A 20 17.86 26.97 0.27
C PRO A 20 18.57 26.91 1.63
N GLY A 21 19.58 27.77 1.84
CA GLY A 21 20.35 27.86 3.09
C GLY A 21 21.84 27.56 2.96
N GLY A 22 22.30 27.08 1.79
CA GLY A 22 23.69 26.67 1.57
C GLY A 22 23.99 25.25 2.07
N PHE A 23 25.06 24.67 1.56
CA PHE A 23 25.58 23.38 2.04
C PHE A 23 26.34 23.58 3.37
N PRO A 24 26.51 22.54 4.20
CA PRO A 24 27.36 22.62 5.37
C PRO A 24 28.77 23.09 4.99
N ASP A 25 29.24 24.16 5.63
CA ASP A 25 30.54 24.81 5.32
C ASP A 25 31.75 23.89 5.57
N ASP A 26 31.56 22.77 6.26
CA ASP A 26 32.58 21.81 6.70
C ASP A 26 32.70 20.56 5.81
N ILE A 27 31.91 20.43 4.74
CA ILE A 27 32.05 19.32 3.78
C ILE A 27 33.36 19.47 2.99
N PRO A 28 34.19 18.42 2.89
CA PRO A 28 35.34 18.41 1.99
C PRO A 28 34.95 18.71 0.54
N ALA A 29 35.64 19.65 -0.11
CA ALA A 29 35.27 20.13 -1.43
C ALA A 29 35.27 19.01 -2.51
N ASP A 30 36.16 18.03 -2.36
CA ASP A 30 36.24 16.88 -3.26
C ASP A 30 35.08 15.88 -3.04
N LEU A 31 34.64 15.67 -1.79
CA LEU A 31 33.45 14.89 -1.47
C LEU A 31 32.20 15.55 -2.03
N PHE A 32 32.07 16.86 -1.85
CA PHE A 32 30.96 17.62 -2.42
C PHE A 32 30.93 17.50 -3.95
N THR A 33 32.09 17.60 -4.60
CA THR A 33 32.21 17.43 -6.06
C THR A 33 31.75 16.04 -6.51
N ALA A 34 32.11 14.98 -5.76
CA ALA A 34 31.67 13.62 -6.06
C ALA A 34 30.16 13.44 -5.88
N PHE A 35 29.59 14.01 -4.81
CA PHE A 35 28.15 14.02 -4.57
C PHE A 35 27.38 14.76 -5.67
N ASP A 36 27.85 15.93 -6.09
CA ASP A 36 27.25 16.70 -7.18
C ASP A 36 27.29 15.94 -8.51
N ALA A 37 28.42 15.32 -8.84
CA ALA A 37 28.53 14.49 -10.03
C ALA A 37 27.54 13.32 -10.01
N TYR A 38 27.35 12.68 -8.84
CA TYR A 38 26.36 11.62 -8.66
C TYR A 38 24.92 12.12 -8.87
N GLU A 39 24.54 13.27 -8.29
CA GLU A 39 23.20 13.83 -8.50
C GLU A 39 22.95 14.22 -9.97
N ARG A 40 23.94 14.79 -10.65
CA ARG A 40 23.83 15.06 -12.09
C ARG A 40 23.66 13.80 -12.92
N ALA A 41 24.39 12.73 -12.58
CA ALA A 41 24.22 11.43 -13.24
C ALA A 41 22.82 10.85 -13.02
N ILE A 42 22.22 11.03 -11.84
CA ILE A 42 20.83 10.63 -11.57
C ILE A 42 19.86 11.37 -12.48
N LEU A 43 19.98 12.70 -12.58
CA LEU A 43 19.08 13.53 -13.36
C LEU A 43 19.24 13.32 -14.88
N ALA A 44 20.46 13.05 -15.33
CA ALA A 44 20.76 12.72 -16.72
C ALA A 44 20.44 11.26 -17.08
N ASN A 45 20.11 10.42 -16.09
CA ASN A 45 19.98 8.97 -16.23
C ASN A 45 21.24 8.32 -16.86
N ASP A 46 22.42 8.79 -16.44
CA ASP A 46 23.73 8.31 -16.89
C ASP A 46 24.12 7.05 -16.10
N LEU A 47 23.82 5.88 -16.66
CA LEU A 47 24.00 4.61 -15.96
C LEU A 47 25.48 4.31 -15.66
N ASP A 48 26.39 4.67 -16.57
CA ASP A 48 27.82 4.40 -16.42
C ASP A 48 28.42 5.24 -15.27
N ALA A 49 28.06 6.54 -15.21
CA ALA A 49 28.50 7.40 -14.12
C ALA A 49 27.90 6.99 -12.76
N LEU A 50 26.66 6.51 -12.75
CA LEU A 50 26.00 6.00 -11.54
C LEU A 50 26.61 4.70 -11.03
N ASP A 51 27.04 3.84 -11.95
CA ASP A 51 27.73 2.59 -11.65
C ASP A 51 29.12 2.85 -11.06
N ALA A 52 29.87 3.74 -11.70
CA ALA A 52 31.21 4.16 -11.28
C ALA A 52 31.21 4.90 -9.92
N ALA A 53 30.08 5.46 -9.49
CA ALA A 53 29.97 6.15 -8.21
C ALA A 53 29.90 5.19 -7.00
N PHE A 54 29.61 3.91 -7.22
CA PHE A 54 29.56 2.89 -6.16
C PHE A 54 30.90 2.17 -6.04
N ALA A 55 31.29 1.85 -4.80
CA ALA A 55 32.51 1.11 -4.54
C ALA A 55 32.41 -0.30 -5.15
N PRO A 56 33.48 -0.82 -5.78
CA PRO A 56 33.48 -2.18 -6.30
C PRO A 56 33.49 -3.21 -5.17
N GLY A 57 33.02 -4.43 -5.47
CA GLY A 57 33.12 -5.59 -4.59
C GLY A 57 31.82 -6.00 -3.89
N GLU A 58 31.90 -7.12 -3.16
CA GLU A 58 30.75 -7.81 -2.56
C GLU A 58 30.18 -7.10 -1.31
N GLY A 59 30.95 -6.20 -0.70
CA GLY A 59 30.57 -5.50 0.52
C GLY A 59 29.70 -4.25 0.31
N THR A 60 29.55 -3.79 -0.94
CA THR A 60 28.79 -2.57 -1.25
C THR A 60 27.30 -2.85 -1.17
N ILE A 61 26.54 -2.00 -0.47
CA ILE A 61 25.10 -2.23 -0.27
C ILE A 61 24.24 -1.06 -0.76
N ARG A 62 23.05 -1.39 -1.25
CA ARG A 62 22.02 -0.42 -1.58
C ARG A 62 20.65 -0.93 -1.19
N ALA A 63 19.88 -0.13 -0.47
CA ALA A 63 18.50 -0.42 -0.11
C ALA A 63 17.54 0.67 -0.60
N ASP A 64 16.31 0.26 -0.87
CA ASP A 64 15.15 1.15 -0.95
C ASP A 64 13.89 0.41 -0.45
N GLY A 65 12.70 0.97 -0.70
CA GLY A 65 11.44 0.36 -0.28
C GLY A 65 11.16 -1.02 -0.89
N ALA A 66 11.88 -1.44 -1.93
CA ALA A 66 11.73 -2.75 -2.56
C ALA A 66 12.66 -3.83 -1.98
N GLY A 67 13.64 -3.47 -1.14
CA GLY A 67 14.55 -4.43 -0.50
C GLY A 67 16.01 -3.98 -0.46
N LEU A 68 16.89 -4.93 -0.13
CA LEU A 68 18.34 -4.76 0.01
C LEU A 68 19.08 -5.47 -1.12
N LEU A 69 20.01 -4.76 -1.75
CA LEU A 69 20.99 -5.28 -2.71
C LEU A 69 22.37 -5.30 -2.05
N VAL A 70 23.10 -6.39 -2.24
CA VAL A 70 24.45 -6.60 -1.70
C VAL A 70 25.37 -6.98 -2.87
N GLY A 71 26.51 -6.30 -2.98
CA GLY A 71 27.48 -6.40 -4.06
C GLY A 71 27.24 -5.39 -5.18
N HIS A 72 28.34 -4.86 -5.73
CA HIS A 72 28.33 -3.90 -6.84
C HIS A 72 27.55 -4.42 -8.05
N ASP A 73 27.82 -5.65 -8.51
CA ASP A 73 27.13 -6.26 -9.67
C ASP A 73 25.60 -6.30 -9.53
N ALA A 74 25.10 -6.58 -8.32
CA ALA A 74 23.65 -6.60 -8.05
C ALA A 74 23.04 -5.20 -8.16
N ILE A 75 23.78 -4.17 -7.74
CA ILE A 75 23.37 -2.77 -7.85
C ILE A 75 23.38 -2.33 -9.32
N SER A 76 24.41 -2.70 -10.09
CA SER A 76 24.52 -2.42 -11.52
C SER A 76 23.36 -3.03 -12.31
N ALA A 77 23.11 -4.33 -12.10
CA ALA A 77 22.02 -5.05 -12.75
C ALA A 77 20.65 -4.42 -12.43
N PHE A 78 20.41 -4.06 -11.17
CA PHE A 78 19.18 -3.38 -10.77
C PHE A 78 18.98 -2.05 -11.52
N ARG A 79 20.05 -1.26 -11.71
CA ARG A 79 19.95 0.06 -12.36
C ARG A 79 19.55 -0.03 -13.83
N VAL A 80 20.03 -1.05 -14.55
CA VAL A 80 19.65 -1.29 -15.96
C VAL A 80 18.13 -1.50 -16.10
N THR A 81 17.49 -2.08 -15.09
CA THR A 81 16.04 -2.38 -15.12
C THR A 81 15.14 -1.22 -14.71
N ARG A 82 15.69 -0.10 -14.20
CA ARG A 82 14.90 1.02 -13.68
C ARG A 82 14.72 2.12 -14.72
N GLY A 83 13.54 2.75 -14.72
CA GLY A 83 13.32 4.02 -15.43
C GLY A 83 14.02 5.20 -14.76
N GLY A 84 14.14 6.31 -15.48
CA GLY A 84 14.75 7.54 -14.97
C GLY A 84 14.06 8.11 -13.72
N VAL A 85 14.80 8.89 -12.94
CA VAL A 85 14.29 9.53 -11.72
C VAL A 85 13.52 10.80 -12.09
N ALA A 86 12.36 11.00 -11.47
CA ALA A 86 11.57 12.23 -11.67
C ALA A 86 12.38 13.49 -11.30
N PRO A 87 12.25 14.59 -12.05
CA PRO A 87 12.98 15.84 -11.78
C PRO A 87 12.81 16.31 -10.34
N ARG A 88 13.93 16.67 -9.68
CA ARG A 88 13.98 17.07 -8.28
C ARG A 88 15.13 18.04 -8.02
N THR A 89 15.09 18.75 -6.89
CA THR A 89 16.19 19.55 -6.36
C THR A 89 16.57 19.03 -4.96
N ILE A 90 17.84 19.12 -4.57
CA ILE A 90 18.24 18.88 -3.17
C ILE A 90 17.92 20.15 -2.39
N GLU A 91 17.08 20.06 -1.36
CA GLU A 91 16.74 21.19 -0.48
C GLU A 91 17.60 21.22 0.78
N ARG A 92 18.18 20.10 1.17
CA ARG A 92 19.03 19.99 2.36
C ARG A 92 20.06 18.88 2.18
N LEU A 93 21.27 19.12 2.66
CA LEU A 93 22.32 18.12 2.77
C LEU A 93 22.91 18.17 4.18
N GLU A 94 22.90 17.05 4.88
CA GLU A 94 23.58 16.86 6.15
C GLU A 94 24.87 16.07 5.91
N TYR A 95 25.94 16.49 6.59
CA TYR A 95 27.23 15.83 6.57
C TYR A 95 27.64 15.41 7.97
N ARG A 96 28.12 14.18 8.12
CA ARG A 96 28.75 13.68 9.34
C ARG A 96 30.05 12.96 8.99
N PRO A 97 31.22 13.45 9.43
CA PRO A 97 32.45 12.69 9.31
C PRO A 97 32.36 11.44 10.20
N LEU A 98 32.67 10.28 9.65
CA LEU A 98 32.77 9.01 10.39
C LEU A 98 34.23 8.59 10.59
N GLY A 99 35.15 9.13 9.79
CA GLY A 99 36.59 8.95 9.88
C GLY A 99 37.33 9.86 8.88
N PRO A 100 38.67 9.80 8.80
CA PRO A 100 39.47 10.65 7.91
C PRO A 100 39.06 10.54 6.43
N ASP A 101 38.63 9.36 6.03
CA ASP A 101 38.28 8.99 4.65
C ASP A 101 36.89 8.37 4.56
N ILE A 102 36.02 8.62 5.54
CA ILE A 102 34.66 8.06 5.60
C ILE A 102 33.70 9.14 6.06
N ALA A 103 32.62 9.33 5.30
CA ALA A 103 31.60 10.33 5.57
C ALA A 103 30.19 9.77 5.35
N LEU A 104 29.25 10.25 6.15
CA LEU A 104 27.82 10.08 5.94
C LEU A 104 27.26 11.36 5.34
N LEU A 105 26.56 11.22 4.20
CA LEU A 105 25.74 12.27 3.61
C LEU A 105 24.26 11.87 3.68
N VAL A 106 23.41 12.77 4.16
CA VAL A 106 21.95 12.61 4.10
C VAL A 106 21.37 13.79 3.33
N ALA A 107 20.83 13.53 2.15
CA ALA A 107 20.23 14.56 1.32
C ALA A 107 18.70 14.43 1.30
N GLU A 108 18.01 15.57 1.45
CA GLU A 108 16.57 15.69 1.29
C GLU A 108 16.28 16.35 -0.05
N SER A 109 15.47 15.70 -0.90
CA SER A 109 15.08 16.21 -2.20
C SER A 109 13.63 16.69 -2.20
N ARG A 110 13.35 17.74 -2.98
CA ARG A 110 12.00 18.16 -3.39
C ARG A 110 11.77 17.82 -4.85
N PHE A 111 10.68 17.11 -5.13
CA PHE A 111 10.32 16.78 -6.50
C PHE A 111 9.48 17.90 -7.13
N HIS A 112 9.67 18.15 -8.43
CA HIS A 112 8.88 19.17 -9.16
C HIS A 112 7.38 18.85 -9.13
N GLY A 113 7.02 17.56 -9.15
CA GLY A 113 5.63 17.09 -8.97
C GLY A 113 5.12 17.08 -7.52
N GLY A 114 5.82 17.75 -6.59
CA GLY A 114 5.50 17.79 -5.17
C GLY A 114 6.02 16.58 -4.38
N GLY A 115 6.05 16.66 -3.05
CA GLY A 115 6.58 15.61 -2.17
C GLY A 115 8.11 15.64 -2.00
N ARG A 116 8.60 14.81 -1.08
CA ARG A 116 10.01 14.77 -0.65
C ARG A 116 10.57 13.36 -0.75
N GLY A 117 11.87 13.26 -0.97
CA GLY A 117 12.64 12.02 -0.89
C GLY A 117 13.84 12.20 0.01
N ILE A 118 14.37 11.10 0.53
CA ILE A 118 15.59 11.09 1.35
C ILE A 118 16.55 10.09 0.73
N GLN A 119 17.82 10.49 0.63
CA GLN A 119 18.91 9.57 0.34
C GLN A 119 19.96 9.67 1.44
N THR A 120 20.33 8.51 1.97
CA THR A 120 21.38 8.35 2.97
C THR A 120 22.52 7.57 2.33
N GLN A 121 23.72 8.10 2.35
CA GLN A 121 24.88 7.51 1.69
C GLN A 121 26.10 7.53 2.61
N VAL A 122 26.77 6.39 2.72
CA VAL A 122 28.13 6.32 3.26
C VAL A 122 29.11 6.39 2.10
N TRP A 123 29.98 7.38 2.15
CA TRP A 123 31.04 7.63 1.20
C TRP A 123 32.37 7.27 1.83
N GLN A 124 33.22 6.55 1.11
CA GLN A 124 34.56 6.21 1.52
C GLN A 124 35.56 6.58 0.43
N ARG A 125 36.73 7.10 0.83
CA ARG A 125 37.83 7.34 -0.11
C ARG A 125 38.56 6.03 -0.36
N ILE A 126 38.55 5.58 -1.62
CA ILE A 126 39.19 4.36 -2.10
C ILE A 126 40.05 4.76 -3.30
N ASP A 127 41.35 4.47 -3.25
CA ASP A 127 42.32 4.85 -4.29
C ASP A 127 42.26 6.35 -4.68
N GLY A 128 42.01 7.21 -3.69
CA GLY A 128 41.93 8.66 -3.88
C GLY A 128 40.59 9.19 -4.40
N GLN A 129 39.59 8.33 -4.60
CA GLN A 129 38.25 8.70 -5.07
C GLN A 129 37.19 8.44 -4.00
N TRP A 130 36.22 9.35 -3.88
CA TRP A 130 35.06 9.13 -3.02
C TRP A 130 34.04 8.24 -3.71
N LEU A 131 33.80 7.06 -3.16
CA LEU A 131 32.84 6.08 -3.66
C LEU A 131 31.79 5.76 -2.61
N ILE A 132 30.57 5.47 -3.06
CA ILE A 132 29.45 5.08 -2.21
C ILE A 132 29.62 3.60 -1.82
N THR A 133 29.77 3.31 -0.53
CA THR A 133 29.87 1.94 -0.01
C THR A 133 28.54 1.43 0.54
N ALA A 134 27.67 2.34 0.99
CA ALA A 134 26.31 2.02 1.41
C ALA A 134 25.34 3.13 1.01
N ALA A 135 24.16 2.77 0.50
CA ALA A 135 23.10 3.73 0.21
C ALA A 135 21.73 3.23 0.65
N HIS A 136 20.91 4.09 1.25
CA HIS A 136 19.47 3.91 1.42
C HIS A 136 18.76 5.04 0.69
N VAL A 137 17.78 4.71 -0.16
CA VAL A 137 16.95 5.70 -0.85
C VAL A 137 15.49 5.50 -0.48
N THR A 138 14.92 6.50 0.19
CA THR A 138 13.47 6.63 0.36
C THR A 138 12.96 7.55 -0.77
N PRO A 139 12.32 7.00 -1.82
CA PRO A 139 11.81 7.82 -2.91
C PRO A 139 10.67 8.73 -2.43
N ARG A 140 10.20 9.61 -3.31
CA ARG A 140 8.91 10.29 -3.10
C ARG A 140 7.84 9.23 -2.81
N THR A 141 7.19 9.32 -1.65
CA THR A 141 5.97 8.56 -1.40
C THR A 141 4.95 9.03 -2.45
N PRO A 142 4.43 8.15 -3.34
CA PRO A 142 3.36 8.54 -4.23
C PRO A 142 2.23 9.11 -3.36
N ALA A 143 1.76 10.33 -3.64
CA ALA A 143 0.60 10.88 -2.93
C ALA A 143 -0.65 9.97 -3.10
N PHE A 144 -0.57 9.06 -4.07
CA PHE A 144 -1.60 8.15 -4.51
C PHE A 144 -0.95 6.93 -5.19
N ASP A 145 -1.01 5.76 -4.58
CA ASP A 145 -0.61 4.51 -5.23
C ASP A 145 -1.72 4.07 -6.20
N ARG A 146 -1.42 4.13 -7.50
CA ARG A 146 -2.36 3.82 -8.58
C ARG A 146 -2.68 2.34 -8.73
N SER A 147 -1.84 1.49 -8.13
CA SER A 147 -2.11 0.05 -8.03
C SER A 147 -3.16 -0.22 -6.96
N ILE A 148 -3.19 0.54 -5.86
CA ILE A 148 -4.23 0.45 -4.82
C ILE A 148 -5.51 1.15 -5.28
N TRP A 149 -5.40 2.35 -5.85
CA TRP A 149 -6.54 3.23 -6.08
C TRP A 149 -6.71 3.63 -7.55
N ARG A 150 -7.96 3.64 -8.02
CA ARG A 150 -8.34 4.32 -9.27
C ARG A 150 -8.64 5.80 -9.03
N SER A 151 -9.31 6.12 -7.93
CA SER A 151 -9.64 7.50 -7.53
C SER A 151 -9.67 7.60 -6.01
N VAL A 152 -9.18 8.70 -5.45
CA VAL A 152 -9.21 9.00 -4.00
C VAL A 152 -9.65 10.44 -3.78
N GLY A 153 -10.29 10.70 -2.65
CA GLY A 153 -10.64 12.04 -2.17
C GLY A 153 -10.70 12.06 -0.64
N ASP A 154 -10.87 13.24 -0.04
CA ASP A 154 -10.88 13.41 1.43
C ASP A 154 -12.14 14.13 1.95
N PRO A 155 -13.30 13.46 2.01
CA PRO A 155 -13.60 12.18 1.36
C PRO A 155 -13.90 12.34 -0.14
N LEU A 156 -13.86 11.24 -0.91
CA LEU A 156 -14.35 11.22 -2.29
C LEU A 156 -15.88 11.35 -2.33
N TRP A 157 -16.57 10.74 -1.36
CA TRP A 157 -18.00 10.87 -1.16
C TRP A 157 -18.30 10.95 0.34
N GLN A 158 -19.00 12.00 0.74
CA GLN A 158 -19.36 12.24 2.14
C GLN A 158 -20.48 11.27 2.57
N GLY A 159 -20.23 10.55 3.67
CA GLY A 159 -21.25 9.75 4.37
C GLY A 159 -22.23 10.64 5.14
N ALA A 160 -23.28 10.03 5.69
CA ALA A 160 -24.14 10.72 6.66
C ALA A 160 -23.31 11.31 7.81
N TRP A 161 -23.77 12.43 8.37
CA TRP A 161 -23.05 13.11 9.47
C TRP A 161 -23.11 12.36 10.80
N GLU A 162 -24.08 11.44 10.92
CA GLU A 162 -24.34 10.64 12.10
C GLU A 162 -24.60 9.19 11.69
N GLY A 163 -24.49 8.27 12.64
CA GLY A 163 -24.75 6.84 12.44
C GLY A 163 -23.65 5.96 13.07
N PRO A 164 -23.88 4.64 13.12
CA PRO A 164 -23.00 3.73 13.84
C PRO A 164 -21.62 3.57 13.20
N LEU A 165 -21.43 4.00 11.95
CA LEU A 165 -20.15 3.97 11.23
C LEU A 165 -19.59 5.37 10.94
N ALA A 166 -20.15 6.41 11.58
CA ALA A 166 -19.64 7.78 11.47
C ALA A 166 -18.15 7.86 11.81
N GLY A 167 -17.41 8.59 10.98
CA GLY A 167 -15.95 8.74 11.11
C GLY A 167 -15.12 7.61 10.48
N LEU A 168 -15.74 6.52 10.02
CA LEU A 168 -15.04 5.47 9.27
C LEU A 168 -14.92 5.84 7.79
N THR A 169 -13.86 5.32 7.16
CA THR A 169 -13.58 5.50 5.75
C THR A 169 -13.64 4.19 4.95
N VAL A 170 -14.16 4.24 3.73
CA VAL A 170 -14.39 3.06 2.88
C VAL A 170 -13.52 3.08 1.61
N ALA A 171 -12.77 2.00 1.40
CA ALA A 171 -12.15 1.64 0.12
C ALA A 171 -13.13 0.77 -0.69
N VAL A 172 -13.68 1.30 -1.78
CA VAL A 172 -14.71 0.60 -2.56
C VAL A 172 -14.06 -0.12 -3.72
N LYS A 173 -14.12 -1.46 -3.78
CA LYS A 173 -13.66 -2.22 -4.95
C LYS A 173 -14.31 -1.67 -6.22
N ASP A 174 -13.53 -1.52 -7.29
CA ASP A 174 -13.95 -0.88 -8.54
C ASP A 174 -14.86 -1.75 -9.43
N LEU A 175 -15.85 -2.38 -8.80
CA LEU A 175 -16.97 -3.14 -9.37
C LEU A 175 -18.32 -2.64 -8.86
N PHE A 176 -18.35 -1.84 -7.78
CA PHE A 176 -19.57 -1.29 -7.21
C PHE A 176 -19.93 0.05 -7.87
N ALA A 177 -21.21 0.21 -8.18
CA ALA A 177 -21.75 1.46 -8.66
C ALA A 177 -21.72 2.52 -7.56
N LEU A 178 -21.18 3.69 -7.90
CA LEU A 178 -21.29 4.91 -7.11
C LEU A 178 -21.82 5.99 -8.04
N THR A 179 -22.92 6.64 -7.67
CA THR A 179 -23.59 7.64 -8.50
C THR A 179 -22.60 8.70 -9.02
N GLY A 180 -22.60 8.95 -10.32
CA GLY A 180 -21.71 9.92 -10.97
C GLY A 180 -20.32 9.38 -11.33
N PHE A 181 -19.95 8.18 -10.88
CA PHE A 181 -18.69 7.53 -11.20
C PHE A 181 -18.90 6.36 -12.18
N ARG A 182 -17.87 6.07 -12.97
CA ARG A 182 -17.85 4.89 -13.86
C ARG A 182 -17.29 3.69 -13.10
N ILE A 183 -17.78 2.49 -13.38
CA ILE A 183 -17.12 1.25 -12.96
C ILE A 183 -15.90 1.02 -13.86
N GLY A 184 -14.72 0.80 -13.25
CA GLY A 184 -13.49 0.59 -14.00
C GLY A 184 -13.06 -0.86 -14.19
N ALA A 185 -13.53 -1.78 -13.33
CA ALA A 185 -13.32 -3.22 -13.46
C ALA A 185 -11.85 -3.68 -13.66
N GLY A 186 -10.88 -2.86 -13.24
CA GLY A 186 -9.46 -3.16 -13.49
C GLY A 186 -9.07 -3.20 -14.98
N ASN A 187 -9.89 -2.67 -15.90
CA ASN A 187 -9.64 -2.68 -17.34
C ASN A 187 -9.74 -1.25 -17.95
N PRO A 188 -8.69 -0.72 -18.58
CA PRO A 188 -8.69 0.65 -19.11
C PRO A 188 -9.64 0.86 -20.31
N THR A 189 -9.85 -0.16 -21.14
CA THR A 189 -10.77 -0.11 -22.29
C THR A 189 -12.21 -0.08 -21.83
N TYR A 190 -12.58 -0.97 -20.91
CA TYR A 190 -13.89 -0.99 -20.27
C TYR A 190 -14.18 0.36 -19.60
N LEU A 191 -13.26 0.89 -18.81
CA LEU A 191 -13.43 2.18 -18.14
C LEU A 191 -13.65 3.36 -19.11
N ARG A 192 -12.99 3.34 -20.28
CA ARG A 192 -13.13 4.37 -21.31
C ARG A 192 -14.53 4.35 -21.94
N GLU A 193 -15.14 3.17 -22.05
CA GLU A 193 -16.44 2.95 -22.68
C GLU A 193 -17.60 2.96 -21.67
N ALA A 194 -17.30 2.73 -20.39
CA ALA A 194 -18.26 2.77 -19.30
C ALA A 194 -18.92 4.15 -19.16
N ARG A 195 -20.22 4.13 -18.85
CA ARG A 195 -20.99 5.33 -18.51
C ARG A 195 -20.93 5.57 -17.00
N ALA A 196 -21.12 6.82 -16.60
CA ALA A 196 -21.27 7.12 -15.19
C ALA A 196 -22.55 6.47 -14.65
N GLU A 197 -22.46 5.85 -13.49
CA GLU A 197 -23.57 5.18 -12.84
C GLU A 197 -24.60 6.21 -12.37
N LYS A 198 -25.89 5.88 -12.56
CA LYS A 198 -27.00 6.76 -12.18
C LYS A 198 -27.45 6.58 -10.74
N THR A 199 -27.07 5.47 -10.13
CA THR A 199 -27.44 5.08 -8.78
C THR A 199 -26.25 4.44 -8.09
N THR A 200 -26.25 4.48 -6.77
CA THR A 200 -25.23 3.85 -5.92
C THR A 200 -25.69 2.44 -5.59
N ALA A 201 -24.79 1.46 -5.63
CA ALA A 201 -25.08 0.08 -5.26
C ALA A 201 -25.62 0.03 -3.81
N PRO A 202 -26.71 -0.70 -3.51
CA PRO A 202 -27.31 -0.72 -2.17
C PRO A 202 -26.30 -1.07 -1.06
N ALA A 203 -25.43 -2.05 -1.30
CA ALA A 203 -24.39 -2.43 -0.34
C ALA A 203 -23.41 -1.29 0.01
N LEU A 204 -23.17 -0.36 -0.91
CA LEU A 204 -22.39 0.85 -0.65
C LEU A 204 -23.27 1.95 -0.01
N ALA A 205 -24.52 2.07 -0.43
CA ALA A 205 -25.47 3.03 0.13
C ALA A 205 -25.70 2.79 1.64
N ASP A 206 -25.78 1.52 2.07
CA ASP A 206 -25.93 1.16 3.48
C ASP A 206 -24.77 1.68 4.34
N LEU A 207 -23.52 1.53 3.87
CA LEU A 207 -22.34 2.09 4.54
C LEU A 207 -22.38 3.62 4.60
N ILE A 208 -22.77 4.28 3.50
CA ILE A 208 -22.88 5.74 3.41
C ILE A 208 -23.94 6.26 4.38
N ARG A 209 -25.10 5.59 4.45
CA ARG A 209 -26.21 5.93 5.36
C ARG A 209 -25.84 5.73 6.82
N ALA A 210 -24.98 4.76 7.12
CA ALA A 210 -24.42 4.53 8.46
C ALA A 210 -23.44 5.61 8.93
N GLY A 211 -23.04 6.52 8.04
CA GLY A 211 -22.08 7.59 8.30
C GLY A 211 -20.65 7.32 7.81
N ALA A 212 -20.38 6.15 7.21
CA ALA A 212 -19.06 5.89 6.64
C ALA A 212 -18.87 6.70 5.35
N SER A 213 -17.71 7.33 5.19
CA SER A 213 -17.40 8.15 4.01
C SER A 213 -16.52 7.39 3.02
N VAL A 214 -16.76 7.53 1.73
CA VAL A 214 -15.95 6.86 0.71
C VAL A 214 -14.62 7.59 0.59
N ARG A 215 -13.53 6.90 0.91
CA ARG A 215 -12.17 7.39 0.68
C ARG A 215 -11.82 7.37 -0.80
N GLY A 216 -12.17 6.29 -1.48
CA GLY A 216 -11.81 6.10 -2.87
C GLY A 216 -12.40 4.85 -3.52
N LEU A 217 -12.18 4.78 -4.83
CA LEU A 217 -12.49 3.62 -5.66
C LEU A 217 -11.18 2.85 -5.84
N ALA A 218 -11.10 1.68 -5.22
CA ALA A 218 -9.92 0.84 -5.13
C ALA A 218 -9.83 -0.16 -6.30
N ARG A 219 -8.63 -0.40 -6.79
CA ARG A 219 -8.38 -1.33 -7.89
C ARG A 219 -8.77 -2.76 -7.53
N THR A 220 -8.96 -3.53 -8.59
CA THR A 220 -9.31 -4.95 -8.59
C THR A 220 -8.48 -5.65 -9.64
N ASP A 221 -8.34 -6.96 -9.52
CA ASP A 221 -7.96 -7.79 -10.67
C ASP A 221 -8.95 -7.54 -11.80
N GLU A 222 -8.46 -7.61 -13.03
CA GLU A 222 -9.24 -7.34 -14.23
C GLU A 222 -10.51 -8.19 -14.27
N PHE A 223 -11.68 -7.54 -14.29
CA PHE A 223 -13.01 -8.15 -14.19
C PHE A 223 -13.23 -9.10 -13.00
N ALA A 224 -12.47 -8.91 -11.93
CA ALA A 224 -12.42 -9.83 -10.78
C ALA A 224 -11.87 -11.23 -11.09
N TYR A 225 -11.33 -11.46 -12.31
CA TYR A 225 -10.96 -12.77 -12.82
C TYR A 225 -9.53 -13.18 -12.47
N SER A 226 -9.22 -13.18 -11.18
CA SER A 226 -7.99 -13.74 -10.59
C SER A 226 -8.13 -13.76 -9.06
N ILE A 227 -7.17 -14.42 -8.41
CA ILE A 227 -6.97 -14.39 -6.95
C ILE A 227 -5.57 -13.93 -6.56
N ALA A 228 -4.72 -13.56 -7.53
CA ALA A 228 -3.34 -13.16 -7.28
C ALA A 228 -3.25 -11.72 -6.74
N GLY A 229 -4.13 -10.83 -7.21
CA GLY A 229 -4.14 -9.43 -6.79
C GLY A 229 -3.30 -8.50 -7.66
N ASP A 230 -2.66 -9.00 -8.73
CA ASP A 230 -1.93 -8.23 -9.72
C ASP A 230 -2.82 -7.82 -10.91
N ASN A 231 -2.48 -6.70 -11.53
CA ASN A 231 -3.19 -6.21 -12.71
C ASN A 231 -2.18 -5.75 -13.76
N ALA A 232 -2.23 -6.35 -14.96
CA ALA A 232 -1.30 -6.05 -16.05
C ALA A 232 -1.28 -4.58 -16.47
N HIS A 233 -2.38 -3.83 -16.26
CA HIS A 233 -2.50 -2.43 -16.65
C HIS A 233 -2.10 -1.45 -15.54
N TYR A 234 -2.26 -1.85 -14.28
CA TYR A 234 -2.16 -0.95 -13.12
C TYR A 234 -1.12 -1.37 -12.09
N GLY A 235 -0.45 -2.50 -12.30
CA GLY A 235 0.54 -3.07 -11.40
C GLY A 235 -0.08 -3.87 -10.25
N THR A 236 0.75 -4.17 -9.27
CA THR A 236 0.41 -4.99 -8.10
C THR A 236 0.42 -4.12 -6.85
N PRO A 237 -0.71 -4.01 -6.11
CA PRO A 237 -0.74 -3.41 -4.79
C PRO A 237 0.28 -4.03 -3.83
N PRO A 238 0.91 -3.25 -2.95
CA PRO A 238 1.80 -3.80 -1.93
C PRO A 238 1.04 -4.68 -0.94
N ASN A 239 1.61 -5.84 -0.62
CA ASN A 239 1.19 -6.64 0.52
C ASN A 239 1.81 -6.07 1.80
N ALA A 240 0.96 -5.60 2.73
CA ALA A 240 1.41 -4.99 3.98
C ALA A 240 1.99 -5.99 5.00
N ALA A 241 1.57 -7.26 4.94
CA ALA A 241 2.06 -8.31 5.84
C ALA A 241 3.38 -8.91 5.37
N LEU A 242 3.60 -8.97 4.06
CA LEU A 242 4.81 -9.51 3.45
C LEU A 242 5.25 -8.68 2.23
N PRO A 243 6.15 -7.69 2.41
CA PRO A 243 6.65 -6.85 1.32
C PRO A 243 7.20 -7.67 0.14
N GLY A 244 6.81 -7.32 -1.07
CA GLY A 244 7.22 -8.00 -2.31
C GLY A 244 6.40 -9.25 -2.66
N ALA A 245 5.56 -9.76 -1.76
CA ALA A 245 4.61 -10.82 -2.06
C ALA A 245 3.33 -10.29 -2.73
N LEU A 246 2.58 -11.21 -3.33
CA LEU A 246 1.26 -10.91 -3.87
C LEU A 246 0.29 -10.48 -2.75
N PRO A 247 -0.54 -9.46 -2.97
CA PRO A 247 -1.52 -9.00 -1.99
C PRO A 247 -2.73 -9.94 -1.87
N GLY A 248 -2.92 -10.85 -2.83
CA GLY A 248 -4.14 -11.63 -2.99
C GLY A 248 -5.22 -10.80 -3.69
N GLY A 249 -6.14 -11.48 -4.34
CA GLY A 249 -7.14 -10.87 -5.21
C GLY A 249 -8.47 -11.59 -5.20
N SER A 250 -9.50 -11.07 -5.87
CA SER A 250 -9.44 -9.89 -6.73
C SER A 250 -9.69 -8.55 -6.05
N SER A 251 -9.97 -8.52 -4.74
CA SER A 251 -10.20 -7.27 -4.00
C SER A 251 -8.90 -6.63 -3.50
N SER A 252 -7.83 -6.71 -4.30
CA SER A 252 -6.44 -6.42 -3.91
C SER A 252 -6.22 -4.97 -3.49
N GLY A 253 -6.78 -4.01 -4.22
CA GLY A 253 -6.68 -2.59 -3.86
C GLY A 253 -7.42 -2.27 -2.56
N ALA A 254 -8.63 -2.81 -2.38
CA ALA A 254 -9.40 -2.58 -1.15
C ALA A 254 -8.72 -3.21 0.09
N ALA A 255 -8.18 -4.43 -0.06
CA ALA A 255 -7.42 -5.08 1.01
C ALA A 255 -6.16 -4.29 1.38
N SER A 256 -5.35 -3.91 0.38
CA SER A 256 -4.10 -3.16 0.62
C SER A 256 -4.35 -1.79 1.22
N ALA A 257 -5.43 -1.09 0.80
CA ALA A 257 -5.85 0.16 1.42
C ALA A 257 -6.17 -0.01 2.91
N VAL A 258 -6.89 -1.08 3.28
CA VAL A 258 -7.21 -1.38 4.68
C VAL A 258 -5.96 -1.76 5.46
N ALA A 259 -5.14 -2.66 4.94
CA ALA A 259 -3.95 -3.16 5.63
C ALA A 259 -2.91 -2.06 5.90
N LEU A 260 -2.79 -1.09 4.99
CA LEU A 260 -1.89 0.06 5.14
C LEU A 260 -2.47 1.23 5.95
N GLY A 261 -3.68 1.10 6.49
CA GLY A 261 -4.31 2.19 7.25
C GLY A 261 -4.85 3.34 6.40
N GLN A 262 -4.99 3.15 5.09
CA GLN A 262 -5.49 4.18 4.16
C GLN A 262 -7.03 4.25 4.13
N ALA A 263 -7.70 3.19 4.54
CA ALA A 263 -9.13 3.12 4.79
C ALA A 263 -9.42 2.21 5.99
N ASP A 264 -10.60 2.33 6.59
CA ASP A 264 -11.01 1.49 7.73
C ASP A 264 -11.74 0.22 7.28
N VAL A 265 -12.51 0.33 6.20
CA VAL A 265 -13.34 -0.75 5.64
C VAL A 265 -13.07 -0.90 4.14
N GLY A 266 -12.85 -2.12 3.69
CA GLY A 266 -12.80 -2.47 2.28
C GLY A 266 -14.13 -3.10 1.86
N LEU A 267 -14.91 -2.44 1.00
CA LEU A 267 -16.10 -3.03 0.39
C LEU A 267 -15.67 -3.87 -0.82
N ALA A 268 -16.00 -5.16 -0.79
CA ALA A 268 -15.39 -6.15 -1.68
C ALA A 268 -16.41 -7.20 -2.17
N THR A 269 -15.99 -7.98 -3.18
CA THR A 269 -16.75 -9.12 -3.70
C THR A 269 -15.94 -10.40 -3.56
N ASP A 270 -16.61 -11.53 -3.35
CA ASP A 270 -16.01 -12.87 -3.29
C ASP A 270 -16.82 -13.84 -4.14
N THR A 271 -16.19 -14.31 -5.22
CA THR A 271 -16.73 -15.34 -6.13
C THR A 271 -16.12 -16.71 -5.80
N ALA A 272 -14.79 -16.76 -5.63
CA ALA A 272 -14.04 -17.98 -5.36
C ALA A 272 -12.97 -17.80 -4.28
N GLY A 273 -13.06 -16.74 -3.48
CA GLY A 273 -12.04 -16.37 -2.50
C GLY A 273 -11.67 -14.88 -2.52
N SER A 274 -12.30 -14.06 -3.35
CA SER A 274 -11.83 -12.69 -3.62
C SER A 274 -11.93 -11.71 -2.45
N ILE A 275 -12.52 -12.10 -1.32
CA ILE A 275 -12.38 -11.43 0.00
C ILE A 275 -11.41 -12.22 0.87
N ARG A 276 -11.62 -13.54 0.98
CA ARG A 276 -10.92 -14.40 1.94
C ARG A 276 -9.41 -14.57 1.64
N VAL A 277 -9.03 -14.67 0.37
CA VAL A 277 -7.64 -14.79 -0.08
C VAL A 277 -6.83 -13.53 0.25
N PRO A 278 -7.22 -12.31 -0.20
CA PRO A 278 -6.49 -11.11 0.20
C PRO A 278 -6.54 -10.84 1.70
N ALA A 279 -7.61 -11.22 2.40
CA ALA A 279 -7.65 -11.14 3.85
C ALA A 279 -6.58 -12.02 4.51
N SER A 280 -6.49 -13.29 4.09
CA SER A 280 -5.49 -14.23 4.59
C SER A 280 -4.07 -13.77 4.27
N TYR A 281 -3.82 -13.27 3.07
CA TYR A 281 -2.47 -12.87 2.64
C TYR A 281 -1.96 -11.61 3.32
N GLN A 282 -2.86 -10.76 3.83
CA GLN A 282 -2.52 -9.49 4.44
C GLN A 282 -2.83 -9.41 5.94
N GLY A 283 -3.29 -10.50 6.56
CA GLY A 283 -3.61 -10.54 7.98
C GLY A 283 -4.82 -9.67 8.36
N LEU A 284 -5.86 -9.67 7.52
CA LEU A 284 -7.09 -8.91 7.74
C LEU A 284 -8.26 -9.79 8.18
N TRP A 285 -9.25 -9.16 8.78
CA TRP A 285 -10.58 -9.74 8.98
C TRP A 285 -11.38 -9.60 7.69
N GLY A 286 -11.70 -10.71 7.04
CA GLY A 286 -12.48 -10.73 5.79
C GLY A 286 -13.76 -11.55 5.91
N LEU A 287 -14.92 -10.92 5.72
CA LEU A 287 -16.22 -11.59 5.75
C LEU A 287 -16.76 -11.78 4.35
N ARG A 288 -16.85 -13.03 3.90
CA ARG A 288 -17.73 -13.43 2.79
C ARG A 288 -19.12 -13.70 3.36
N THR A 289 -20.13 -12.95 2.95
CA THR A 289 -21.51 -13.17 3.42
C THR A 289 -22.14 -14.42 2.78
N THR A 290 -23.22 -14.91 3.38
CA THR A 290 -24.08 -15.93 2.78
C THR A 290 -24.54 -15.46 1.39
N HIS A 291 -24.54 -16.37 0.42
CA HIS A 291 -24.95 -16.01 -0.94
C HIS A 291 -26.38 -15.46 -0.97
N GLY A 292 -26.57 -14.31 -1.60
CA GLY A 292 -27.85 -13.62 -1.67
C GLY A 292 -28.20 -12.76 -0.45
N LEU A 293 -27.44 -12.82 0.64
CA LEU A 293 -27.72 -12.05 1.86
C LEU A 293 -27.56 -10.55 1.63
N VAL A 294 -26.41 -10.13 1.11
CA VAL A 294 -26.19 -8.74 0.69
C VAL A 294 -26.51 -8.63 -0.81
N PRO A 295 -27.34 -7.67 -1.23
CA PRO A 295 -27.70 -7.52 -2.61
C PRO A 295 -26.52 -7.10 -3.49
N ARG A 296 -26.62 -7.47 -4.76
CA ARG A 296 -25.56 -7.30 -5.76
C ARG A 296 -25.97 -6.35 -6.89
N GLN A 297 -27.10 -5.68 -6.73
CA GLN A 297 -27.56 -4.64 -7.64
C GLN A 297 -26.50 -3.53 -7.70
N GLY A 298 -26.15 -3.11 -8.92
CA GLY A 298 -25.06 -2.16 -9.12
C GLY A 298 -23.66 -2.74 -8.92
N VAL A 299 -23.50 -4.06 -8.81
CA VAL A 299 -22.18 -4.73 -8.86
C VAL A 299 -21.98 -5.30 -10.25
N LEU A 300 -20.84 -5.00 -10.89
CA LEU A 300 -20.45 -5.67 -12.13
C LEU A 300 -20.17 -7.15 -11.84
N PRO A 301 -20.96 -8.09 -12.40
CA PRO A 301 -20.85 -9.50 -12.03
C PRO A 301 -19.63 -10.17 -12.67
N LEU A 302 -19.08 -11.16 -11.98
CA LEU A 302 -18.17 -12.14 -12.56
C LEU A 302 -18.92 -13.44 -12.84
N ALA A 303 -19.50 -14.05 -11.80
CA ALA A 303 -20.29 -15.26 -11.89
C ALA A 303 -21.46 -15.19 -10.89
N GLN A 304 -22.63 -14.78 -11.37
CA GLN A 304 -23.78 -14.44 -10.51
C GLN A 304 -24.25 -15.57 -9.58
N SER A 305 -24.00 -16.85 -9.90
CA SER A 305 -24.32 -17.96 -9.01
C SER A 305 -23.35 -18.10 -7.82
N PHE A 306 -22.21 -17.41 -7.85
CA PHE A 306 -21.15 -17.50 -6.85
C PHE A 306 -20.84 -16.16 -6.17
N ASP A 307 -21.01 -15.04 -6.88
CA ASP A 307 -20.67 -13.71 -6.39
C ASP A 307 -21.41 -13.38 -5.09
N THR A 308 -20.65 -12.94 -4.10
CA THR A 308 -21.14 -12.40 -2.82
C THR A 308 -20.48 -11.06 -2.54
N VAL A 309 -21.12 -10.23 -1.71
CA VAL A 309 -20.56 -8.97 -1.22
C VAL A 309 -20.12 -9.15 0.23
N GLY A 310 -19.07 -8.45 0.63
CA GLY A 310 -18.65 -8.44 2.01
C GLY A 310 -17.55 -7.42 2.27
N TRP A 311 -16.89 -7.56 3.40
CA TRP A 311 -16.05 -6.51 3.95
C TRP A 311 -14.70 -7.02 4.45
N LEU A 312 -13.72 -6.12 4.41
CA LEU A 312 -12.36 -6.29 4.90
C LEU A 312 -12.08 -5.21 5.96
N THR A 313 -11.49 -5.56 7.10
CA THR A 313 -11.08 -4.61 8.14
C THR A 313 -9.79 -5.07 8.84
N ARG A 314 -9.14 -4.18 9.59
CA ARG A 314 -7.95 -4.52 10.40
C ARG A 314 -8.29 -5.20 11.73
N ASP A 315 -9.53 -5.06 12.22
CA ASP A 315 -9.95 -5.60 13.51
C ASP A 315 -11.40 -6.08 13.51
N GLY A 316 -11.67 -7.14 14.29
CA GLY A 316 -12.98 -7.76 14.38
C GLY A 316 -14.08 -6.83 14.90
N ALA A 317 -13.76 -5.86 15.76
CA ALA A 317 -14.75 -4.92 16.30
C ALA A 317 -15.30 -3.98 15.21
N THR A 318 -14.43 -3.51 14.30
CA THR A 318 -14.84 -2.72 13.15
C THR A 318 -15.66 -3.57 12.17
N LEU A 319 -15.22 -4.81 11.90
CA LEU A 319 -16.00 -5.73 11.05
C LEU A 319 -17.39 -6.01 11.63
N GLN A 320 -17.46 -6.23 12.95
CA GLN A 320 -18.72 -6.48 13.66
C GLN A 320 -19.67 -5.30 13.54
N ARG A 321 -19.21 -4.06 13.77
CA ARG A 321 -20.04 -2.85 13.60
C ARG A 321 -20.60 -2.73 12.17
N VAL A 322 -19.78 -3.03 11.17
CA VAL A 322 -20.20 -3.02 9.76
C VAL A 322 -21.25 -4.10 9.51
N ALA A 323 -21.03 -5.32 9.97
CA ALA A 323 -21.94 -6.43 9.80
C ALA A 323 -23.27 -6.20 10.53
N GLU A 324 -23.25 -5.74 11.78
CA GLU A 324 -24.44 -5.42 12.57
C GLU A 324 -25.33 -4.40 11.86
N TRP A 325 -24.75 -3.36 11.28
CA TRP A 325 -25.52 -2.38 10.52
C TRP A 325 -25.99 -2.96 9.18
N CYS A 326 -25.06 -3.34 8.31
CA CYS A 326 -25.35 -3.72 6.92
C CYS A 326 -26.12 -5.04 6.76
N LEU A 327 -26.30 -5.80 7.84
CA LEU A 327 -27.13 -7.02 7.85
C LEU A 327 -28.41 -6.88 8.70
N SER A 328 -28.64 -5.72 9.33
CA SER A 328 -29.86 -5.45 10.09
C SER A 328 -30.99 -4.91 9.21
N TYR A 329 -32.22 -5.07 9.68
CA TYR A 329 -33.40 -4.52 9.02
C TYR A 329 -33.38 -2.99 8.92
N ASP A 330 -32.98 -2.31 10.00
CA ASP A 330 -32.91 -0.83 10.01
C ASP A 330 -31.65 -0.30 9.30
N GLY A 331 -30.61 -1.12 9.20
CA GLY A 331 -29.29 -0.77 8.67
C GLY A 331 -29.03 -1.23 7.22
N SER A 332 -29.91 -2.05 6.65
CA SER A 332 -29.90 -2.35 5.22
C SER A 332 -31.26 -2.09 4.57
N ASP A 333 -31.27 -1.30 3.48
CA ASP A 333 -32.48 -1.06 2.69
C ASP A 333 -32.94 -2.30 1.88
N SER A 334 -32.35 -3.47 2.15
CA SER A 334 -32.28 -4.53 1.17
C SER A 334 -32.13 -5.97 1.70
N THR A 335 -31.96 -6.17 3.00
CA THR A 335 -31.99 -7.50 3.61
C THR A 335 -33.42 -7.85 4.03
N GLU A 336 -34.09 -8.75 3.30
CA GLU A 336 -35.17 -9.53 3.91
C GLU A 336 -34.55 -10.41 4.99
N SER A 337 -35.19 -10.41 6.16
CA SER A 337 -34.75 -11.07 7.39
C SER A 337 -33.95 -12.37 7.19
N VAL A 338 -32.73 -12.43 7.75
CA VAL A 338 -32.18 -13.71 8.21
C VAL A 338 -32.50 -13.84 9.69
N TYR A 339 -33.70 -14.31 10.00
CA TYR A 339 -33.94 -14.93 11.30
C TYR A 339 -33.18 -16.26 11.31
N GLY A 340 -32.06 -16.29 12.01
CA GLY A 340 -31.49 -17.50 12.61
C GLY A 340 -31.57 -17.35 14.13
N GLU A 341 -31.49 -18.47 14.85
CA GLU A 341 -31.31 -18.48 16.31
C GLU A 341 -30.18 -17.49 16.69
N SER A 342 -30.34 -16.75 17.80
CA SER A 342 -29.24 -15.95 18.34
C SER A 342 -28.01 -16.85 18.48
N GLY A 343 -26.81 -16.35 18.17
CA GLY A 343 -25.58 -17.10 18.41
C GLY A 343 -25.42 -17.57 19.87
N ASP A 344 -26.16 -16.93 20.79
CA ASP A 344 -26.25 -17.31 22.20
C ASP A 344 -26.97 -18.65 22.44
N ASP A 345 -27.79 -19.12 21.50
CA ASP A 345 -28.62 -20.33 21.62
C ASP A 345 -28.08 -21.54 20.82
N LEU A 346 -27.08 -21.33 19.96
CA LEU A 346 -26.53 -22.40 19.11
C LEU A 346 -25.36 -23.12 19.79
N PRO A 347 -25.38 -24.46 19.91
CA PRO A 347 -24.23 -25.21 20.40
C PRO A 347 -23.05 -24.99 19.45
N TRP A 348 -21.94 -24.47 19.97
CA TRP A 348 -20.74 -24.22 19.17
C TRP A 348 -20.05 -25.57 18.88
N ARG A 349 -20.33 -26.12 17.70
CA ARG A 349 -19.64 -27.31 17.17
C ARG A 349 -18.74 -26.88 16.02
N PHE A 350 -17.44 -27.10 16.18
CA PHE A 350 -16.46 -26.85 15.13
C PHE A 350 -16.16 -28.17 14.40
N LEU A 351 -16.50 -28.24 13.11
CA LEU A 351 -16.19 -29.38 12.26
C LEU A 351 -14.93 -29.07 11.45
N VAL A 352 -13.93 -29.93 11.56
CA VAL A 352 -12.69 -29.83 10.80
C VAL A 352 -12.71 -30.87 9.69
N PRO A 353 -12.71 -30.46 8.41
CA PRO A 353 -12.55 -31.38 7.29
C PRO A 353 -11.06 -31.70 7.11
N ASP A 354 -10.66 -32.88 7.58
CA ASP A 354 -9.25 -33.35 7.55
C ASP A 354 -8.62 -33.23 6.15
N GLU A 355 -9.38 -33.56 5.10
CA GLU A 355 -8.95 -33.47 3.70
C GLU A 355 -8.51 -32.06 3.25
N VAL A 356 -9.11 -31.01 3.82
CA VAL A 356 -8.75 -29.61 3.50
C VAL A 356 -7.50 -29.21 4.27
N VAL A 357 -7.41 -29.61 5.54
CA VAL A 357 -6.21 -29.38 6.37
C VAL A 357 -5.01 -30.11 5.75
N ASP A 358 -5.22 -31.33 5.28
CA ASP A 358 -4.23 -32.15 4.58
C ASP A 358 -3.78 -31.61 3.23
N ALA A 359 -4.48 -30.62 2.67
CA ALA A 359 -4.07 -29.91 1.47
C ALA A 359 -3.20 -28.66 1.76
N ALA A 360 -3.23 -28.13 2.98
CA ALA A 360 -2.46 -26.93 3.36
C ALA A 360 -0.95 -27.23 3.46
N ASP A 361 -0.09 -26.22 3.44
CA ASP A 361 1.33 -26.43 3.75
C ASP A 361 1.54 -26.72 5.25
N ALA A 362 2.70 -27.28 5.60
CA ALA A 362 2.97 -27.73 6.97
C ALA A 362 2.89 -26.60 8.02
N ALA A 363 3.34 -25.38 7.69
CA ALA A 363 3.32 -24.26 8.62
C ALA A 363 1.88 -23.77 8.84
N THR A 364 1.07 -23.70 7.79
CA THR A 364 -0.36 -23.38 7.90
C THR A 364 -1.12 -24.42 8.73
N ARG A 365 -0.83 -25.72 8.53
CA ARG A 365 -1.43 -26.80 9.34
C ARG A 365 -1.09 -26.65 10.82
N GLU A 366 0.18 -26.43 11.15
CA GLU A 366 0.63 -26.27 12.54
C GLU A 366 -0.09 -25.12 13.25
N VAL A 367 -0.23 -23.97 12.59
CA VAL A 367 -0.96 -22.81 13.13
C VAL A 367 -2.45 -23.12 13.30
N PHE A 368 -3.07 -23.80 12.33
CA PHE A 368 -4.48 -24.19 12.41
C PHE A 368 -4.73 -25.21 13.54
N ASP A 369 -3.89 -26.23 13.68
CA ASP A 369 -4.00 -27.24 14.73
C ASP A 369 -3.84 -26.61 16.12
N SER A 370 -2.94 -25.63 16.25
CA SER A 370 -2.81 -24.83 17.48
C SER A 370 -4.07 -24.01 17.79
N LEU A 371 -4.74 -23.45 16.77
CA LEU A 371 -6.05 -22.80 16.96
C LEU A 371 -7.11 -23.81 17.42
N VAL A 372 -7.23 -24.96 16.76
CA VAL A 372 -8.21 -26.00 17.11
C VAL A 372 -7.97 -26.52 18.53
N ALA A 373 -6.72 -26.77 18.91
CA ALA A 373 -6.37 -27.21 20.26
C ALA A 373 -6.76 -26.17 21.33
N ARG A 374 -6.58 -24.88 21.05
CA ARG A 374 -7.02 -23.79 21.95
C ARG A 374 -8.53 -23.72 22.06
N LEU A 375 -9.25 -23.87 20.95
CA LEU A 375 -10.72 -23.88 20.93
C LEU A 375 -11.27 -25.07 21.72
N ALA A 376 -10.71 -26.27 21.53
CA ALA A 376 -11.11 -27.48 22.25
C ALA A 376 -10.82 -27.44 23.76
N ALA A 377 -9.91 -26.56 24.21
CA ALA A 377 -9.58 -26.39 25.62
C ALA A 377 -10.49 -25.40 26.37
N SER A 378 -11.43 -24.75 25.68
CA SER A 378 -12.36 -23.76 26.24
C SER A 378 -13.79 -24.26 26.11
N ASP A 379 -14.58 -24.20 27.20
CA ASP A 379 -16.03 -24.39 27.12
C ASP A 379 -16.76 -23.10 26.69
N ASP A 380 -16.07 -21.97 26.81
CA ASP A 380 -16.56 -20.65 26.40
C ASP A 380 -16.33 -20.43 24.89
N PRO A 381 -17.26 -19.72 24.20
CA PRO A 381 -17.06 -19.33 22.81
C PRO A 381 -15.83 -18.42 22.67
N PRO A 382 -15.08 -18.53 21.57
CA PRO A 382 -13.92 -17.69 21.33
C PRO A 382 -14.33 -16.22 21.28
N ARG A 383 -13.67 -15.39 22.10
CA ARG A 383 -13.85 -13.94 22.06
C ARG A 383 -13.07 -13.35 20.90
N LEU A 384 -13.73 -12.54 20.08
CA LEU A 384 -13.11 -11.75 19.01
C LEU A 384 -12.28 -10.61 19.63
N GLY A 385 -11.09 -10.93 20.15
CA GLY A 385 -10.07 -9.98 20.59
C GLY A 385 -8.95 -9.86 19.57
N ARG A 386 -8.34 -8.66 19.50
CA ARG A 386 -7.32 -8.25 18.52
C ARG A 386 -6.23 -9.28 18.23
#